data_AF-A0A4U6U158-F1
#
_entry.id   AF-A0A4U6U158-F1
#
_cell.length_a   1.000
_cell.length_b   1.000
_cell.length_c   1.000
_cell.angle_alpha   90.00
_cell.angle_beta   90.00
_cell.angle_gamma   90.00
#
_symmetry.space_group_name_H-M   'P 1'
#
loop_
_entity.id
_entity.type
_entity.pdbx_description
1 polymer ?
#
loop_
_entity_poly.entity_id
_entity_poly.type
_entity_poly.pdbx_seq_one_letter_code
_entity_poly.pdbx_strand_id
1 'polypeptide(L)'
;MGFDTTNTTMRRLWTVARPATVPVRQFSAFLLLITWMLWKERNAHVFRQIIPSHTQFWLSCREEARLWSARFRQEERVVIEAWCSLFSSM
;
A
#
# COMPACT_ATOMS: atom_id res chain seq x y z
N MET A 1 -2.85 -7.06 -8.28
CA MET A 1 -3.68 -6.13 -7.47
C MET A 1 -4.98 -5.65 -8.13
N GLY A 2 -5.27 -5.90 -9.42
CA GLY A 2 -6.59 -5.59 -10.00
C GLY A 2 -6.98 -4.10 -10.03
N PHE A 3 -6.03 -3.20 -9.77
CA PHE A 3 -6.22 -1.77 -9.96
C PHE A 3 -6.27 -1.49 -11.45
N ASP A 4 -7.36 -0.87 -11.91
CA ASP A 4 -7.36 -0.23 -13.21
C ASP A 4 -6.56 1.07 -13.11
N THR A 5 -5.37 1.06 -13.70
CA THR A 5 -4.49 2.22 -13.78
C THR A 5 -4.46 2.83 -15.17
N THR A 6 -5.31 2.38 -16.09
CA THR A 6 -5.39 2.95 -17.44
C THR A 6 -5.71 4.45 -17.33
N ASN A 7 -4.91 5.28 -18.01
CA ASN A 7 -4.97 6.75 -17.94
C ASN A 7 -4.77 7.40 -16.55
N THR A 8 -4.26 6.66 -15.56
CA THR A 8 -3.92 7.23 -14.25
C THR A 8 -2.50 7.80 -14.29
N THR A 9 -2.36 9.10 -14.06
CA THR A 9 -1.06 9.73 -13.75
C THR A 9 -0.91 9.89 -12.24
N MET A 10 0.32 10.11 -11.75
CA MET A 10 0.53 10.44 -10.32
C MET A 10 -0.29 11.66 -9.88
N ARG A 11 -0.55 12.62 -10.79
CA ARG A 11 -1.42 13.77 -10.54
C ARG A 11 -2.89 13.39 -10.36
N ARG A 12 -3.31 12.19 -10.75
CA ARG A 12 -4.69 11.69 -10.61
C ARG A 12 -4.74 10.43 -9.76
N LEU A 13 -3.75 10.22 -8.89
CA LEU A 13 -3.68 9.02 -8.06
C LEU A 13 -4.98 8.80 -7.26
N TRP A 14 -5.60 9.85 -6.73
CA TRP A 14 -6.85 9.75 -5.97
C TRP A 14 -8.07 9.32 -6.81
N THR A 15 -7.97 9.24 -8.14
CA THR A 15 -9.03 8.75 -9.03
C THR A 15 -8.92 7.26 -9.31
N VAL A 16 -7.91 6.57 -8.77
CA VAL A 16 -7.76 5.13 -8.94
C VAL A 16 -8.98 4.40 -8.38
N ALA A 17 -9.61 3.57 -9.21
CA ALA A 17 -10.75 2.78 -8.80
C ALA A 17 -10.32 1.75 -7.74
N ARG A 18 -11.10 1.68 -6.64
CA ARG A 18 -10.88 0.69 -5.59
C ARG A 18 -11.23 -0.72 -6.11
N PRO A 19 -10.30 -1.69 -6.04
CA PRO A 19 -10.61 -3.09 -6.34
C PRO A 19 -11.59 -3.66 -5.31
N ALA A 20 -12.45 -4.58 -5.74
CA ALA A 20 -13.42 -5.23 -4.86
C ALA A 20 -12.76 -5.95 -3.66
N THR A 21 -11.51 -6.39 -3.82
CA THR A 21 -10.71 -7.09 -2.80
C THR A 21 -10.18 -6.19 -1.68
N VAL A 22 -10.22 -4.86 -1.85
CA VAL A 22 -9.72 -3.89 -0.85
C VAL A 22 -10.90 -3.32 -0.07
N PRO A 23 -10.86 -3.27 1.28
CA PRO A 23 -11.92 -2.64 2.07
C PRO A 23 -12.24 -1.20 1.62
N VAL A 24 -13.52 -0.84 1.62
CA VAL A 24 -13.97 0.54 1.28
C VAL A 24 -13.44 1.54 2.31
N ARG A 25 -13.53 1.16 3.59
CA ARG A 25 -13.02 1.99 4.69
C ARG A 25 -11.52 2.20 4.50
N GLN A 26 -11.10 3.44 4.67
CA GLN A 26 -9.69 3.86 4.66
C GLN A 26 -8.95 3.58 3.34
N PHE A 27 -9.67 3.44 2.22
CA PHE A 27 -9.04 3.21 0.92
C PHE A 27 -8.01 4.30 0.55
N SER A 28 -8.28 5.57 0.86
CA SER A 28 -7.32 6.66 0.62
C SER A 28 -6.02 6.47 1.41
N ALA A 29 -6.10 5.97 2.65
CA ALA A 29 -4.93 5.68 3.47
C ALA A 29 -4.18 4.44 2.96
N PHE A 30 -4.90 3.42 2.47
CA PHE A 30 -4.31 2.28 1.79
C PHE A 30 -3.49 2.71 0.55
N LEU A 31 -4.08 3.57 -0.29
CA LEU A 31 -3.42 4.10 -1.47
C LEU A 31 -2.20 4.97 -1.12
N LEU A 32 -2.33 5.79 -0.06
CA LEU A 32 -1.21 6.57 0.48
C LEU A 32 -0.07 5.67 0.96
N LEU A 33 -0.37 4.56 1.64
CA LEU A 33 0.63 3.61 2.09
C LEU A 33 1.38 2.99 0.91
N ILE A 34 0.67 2.50 -0.11
CA ILE A 34 1.32 1.91 -1.29
C ILE A 34 2.22 2.92 -1.99
N THR A 35 1.75 4.15 -2.17
CA THR A 35 2.54 5.18 -2.84
C THR A 35 3.74 5.66 -2.01
N TRP A 36 3.60 5.70 -0.69
CA TRP A 36 4.71 5.89 0.23
C TRP A 36 5.77 4.77 0.10
N MET A 37 5.32 3.51 0.04
CA MET A 37 6.21 2.36 -0.13
C MET A 37 6.94 2.38 -1.46
N LEU A 38 6.24 2.69 -2.56
CA LEU A 38 6.85 2.82 -3.90
C LEU A 38 7.89 3.95 -3.94
N TRP A 39 7.58 5.07 -3.29
CA TRP A 39 8.55 6.16 -3.15
C TRP A 39 9.78 5.69 -2.38
N LYS A 40 9.63 5.00 -1.24
CA LYS A 40 10.76 4.48 -0.45
C LYS A 40 11.64 3.50 -1.23
N GLU A 41 11.06 2.52 -1.91
CA GLU A 41 11.79 1.56 -2.75
C GLU A 41 12.59 2.28 -3.86
N ARG A 42 11.95 3.21 -4.58
CA ARG A 42 12.62 3.98 -5.62
C ARG A 42 13.81 4.76 -5.08
N ASN A 43 13.67 5.40 -3.92
CA ASN A 43 14.77 6.14 -3.28
C ASN A 43 15.87 5.18 -2.80
N ALA A 44 15.52 4.02 -2.25
CA ALA A 44 16.49 3.01 -1.86
C ALA A 44 17.30 2.48 -3.05
N HIS A 45 16.66 2.24 -4.19
CA HIS A 45 17.34 1.86 -5.42
C HIS A 45 18.29 2.97 -5.92
N VAL A 46 17.82 4.22 -5.98
CA VAL A 46 18.63 5.34 -6.48
C VAL A 46 19.84 5.62 -5.58
N PHE A 47 19.64 5.69 -4.26
CA PHE A 47 20.69 6.14 -3.33
C PHE A 47 21.52 5.02 -2.72
N ARG A 48 21.00 3.79 -2.67
CA ARG A 48 21.66 2.64 -2.03
C ARG A 48 21.87 1.44 -2.96
N GLN A 49 21.49 1.55 -4.24
CA GLN A 49 21.63 0.46 -5.23
C GLN A 49 20.95 -0.85 -4.79
N ILE A 50 19.90 -0.75 -3.96
CA ILE A 50 19.10 -1.91 -3.53
C ILE A 50 18.24 -2.34 -4.72
N ILE A 51 18.38 -3.61 -5.12
CA ILE A 51 17.58 -4.21 -6.20
C ILE A 51 16.14 -4.42 -5.69
N PRO A 52 15.11 -3.88 -6.38
CA PRO A 52 13.73 -4.07 -5.97
C PRO A 52 13.33 -5.54 -6.02
N SER A 53 12.65 -6.01 -4.99
CA SER A 53 12.05 -7.35 -4.96
C SER A 53 10.56 -7.25 -4.71
N HIS A 54 9.77 -7.81 -5.64
CA HIS A 54 8.30 -7.76 -5.57
C HIS A 54 7.78 -8.38 -4.28
N THR A 55 8.31 -9.54 -3.87
CA THR A 55 7.92 -10.21 -2.63
C THR A 55 8.31 -9.41 -1.40
N GLN A 56 9.54 -8.87 -1.36
CA GLN A 56 9.99 -8.06 -0.21
C GLN A 56 9.21 -6.75 -0.09
N PHE A 57 8.79 -6.16 -1.21
CA PHE A 57 7.96 -4.98 -1.22
C PHE A 57 6.63 -5.20 -0.47
N TRP A 58 5.92 -6.29 -0.77
CA TRP A 58 4.65 -6.60 -0.11
C TRP A 58 4.81 -6.91 1.38
N LEU A 59 5.85 -7.67 1.74
CA LEU A 59 6.20 -7.89 3.15
C LEU A 59 6.49 -6.58 3.87
N SER A 60 7.20 -5.65 3.22
CA SER A 60 7.48 -4.33 3.78
C SER A 60 6.21 -3.47 3.90
N CYS A 61 5.27 -3.57 2.94
CA CYS A 61 3.97 -2.92 3.03
C CYS A 61 3.16 -3.43 4.24
N ARG A 62 3.22 -4.74 4.53
CA ARG A 62 2.58 -5.34 5.70
C ARG A 62 3.13 -4.79 7.00
N GLU A 63 4.46 -4.77 7.16
CA GLU A 63 5.05 -4.25 8.39
C GLU A 63 4.76 -2.75 8.58
N GLU A 64 4.75 -1.98 7.50
CA GLU A 64 4.37 -0.56 7.55
C GLU A 64 2.89 -0.36 7.87
N ALA A 65 2.00 -1.20 7.35
CA ALA A 65 0.58 -1.15 7.70
C ALA A 65 0.38 -1.39 9.21
N ARG A 66 1.12 -2.33 9.81
CA ARG A 66 1.11 -2.54 11.26
C ARG A 66 1.61 -1.31 12.03
N LEU A 67 2.67 -0.65 11.56
CA LEU A 67 3.14 0.59 12.19
C LEU A 67 2.09 1.72 12.09
N TRP A 68 1.39 1.81 10.96
CA TRP A 68 0.32 2.79 10.79
C TRP A 68 -0.89 2.49 11.69
N SER A 69 -1.18 1.21 11.97
CA SER A 69 -2.27 0.77 12.87
C SER A 69 -2.28 1.45 14.23
N ALA A 70 -1.10 1.84 14.74
CA ALA A 70 -0.95 2.53 16.01
C ALA A 70 -1.62 3.91 16.03
N ARG A 71 -1.83 4.53 14.86
CA ARG A 71 -2.47 5.85 14.70
C ARG A 71 -3.98 5.76 14.43
N PHE A 72 -4.50 4.56 14.21
CA PHE A 72 -5.92 4.35 13.94
C PHE A 72 -6.70 4.04 15.22
N ARG A 73 -8.00 4.32 15.21
CA ARG A 73 -8.89 3.92 16.30
C ARG A 73 -8.94 2.39 16.39
N GLN A 74 -9.25 1.86 17.57
CA GLN A 74 -9.30 0.41 17.78
C GLN A 74 -10.26 -0.29 16.81
N GLU A 75 -11.42 0.30 16.57
CA GLU A 75 -12.46 -0.17 15.63
C GLU A 75 -11.97 -0.27 14.17
N GLU A 76 -10.92 0.47 13.84
CA GLU A 76 -10.36 0.56 12.50
C GLU A 76 -9.21 -0.42 12.27
N ARG A 77 -8.66 -1.01 13.33
CA ARG A 77 -7.54 -1.95 13.23
C ARG A 77 -7.91 -3.21 12.45
N VAL A 78 -9.18 -3.62 12.47
CA VAL A 78 -9.70 -4.74 11.66
C VAL A 78 -9.50 -4.50 10.15
N VAL A 79 -9.57 -3.24 9.71
CA VAL A 79 -9.33 -2.87 8.31
C VAL A 79 -7.84 -3.05 7.97
N ILE A 80 -6.96 -2.72 8.92
CA ILE A 80 -5.51 -2.90 8.76
C ILE A 80 -5.11 -4.37 8.73
N GLU A 81 -5.77 -5.22 9.53
CA GLU A 81 -5.57 -6.67 9.46
C GLU A 81 -5.95 -7.23 8.08
N ALA A 82 -7.06 -6.76 7.50
CA ALA A 82 -7.45 -7.12 6.14
C ALA A 82 -6.40 -6.67 5.11
N TRP A 83 -5.78 -5.49 5.28
CA TRP A 83 -4.66 -5.06 4.43
C TRP A 83 -3.44 -5.97 4.59
N CYS A 84 -3.10 -6.33 5.83
CA CYS A 84 -1.96 -7.20 6.11
C CYS A 84 -2.14 -8.59 5.50
N SER A 85 -3.36 -9.13 5.55
CA SER A 85 -3.73 -10.39 4.90
C SER A 85 -3.58 -10.28 3.39
N LEU A 86 -4.12 -9.20 2.78
CA LEU A 86 -3.99 -8.93 1.35
C LEU A 86 -2.53 -8.87 0.92
N PHE A 87 -1.69 -8.08 1.61
CA PHE A 87 -0.26 -7.96 1.28
C PHE A 87 0.50 -9.27 1.44
N SER A 88 0.11 -10.13 2.38
CA SER A 88 0.77 -11.44 2.55
C SER A 88 0.42 -12.44 1.44
N SER A 89 -0.61 -12.16 0.63
CA SER A 89 -1.06 -13.02 -0.47
C SER A 89 -0.57 -12.55 -1.86
N MET A 90 0.24 -11.49 -1.91
CA MET A 90 0.79 -10.87 -3.12
C MET A 90 2.26 -11.24 -3.34
#